data_AF-A0A8J1JPC3-F1
#
_entry.id   AF-A0A8J1JPC3-F1
#
_cell.length_a   1.000
_cell.length_b   1.000
_cell.length_c   1.000
_cell.angle_alpha   90.00
_cell.angle_beta   90.00
_cell.angle_gamma   90.00
#
_symmetry.space_group_name_H-M   'P 1'
#
loop_
_entity.id
_entity.type
_entity.pdbx_description
1 polymer ?
#
loop_
_entity_poly.entity_id
_entity_poly.type
_entity_poly.pdbx_seq_one_letter_code
_entity_poly.pdbx_strand_id
1 'polypeptide(L)'
;MSESPAQGTSSDPHQTCDFYRVSESLPPKFNQPETWRRGYRPKTDNPLYRTSNQIYGSRPPTVHEMPVSKLIYVLGGGHGV
;
A
#
# COMPACT_ATOMS: atom_id res chain seq x y z
N MET A 1 34.60 -3.80 11.29
CA MET A 1 33.56 -2.77 11.48
C MET A 1 33.05 -2.46 10.10
N SER A 2 31.90 -3.04 9.71
CA SER A 2 31.34 -2.84 8.36
C SER A 2 30.21 -1.83 8.50
N GLU A 3 30.36 -0.70 7.82
CA GLU A 3 29.37 0.38 7.79
C GLU A 3 28.02 -0.13 7.27
N SER A 4 26.98 0.10 8.07
CA SER A 4 25.58 -0.07 7.70
C SER A 4 25.14 1.25 7.04
N PRO A 5 24.56 1.24 5.82
CA PRO A 5 24.23 2.49 5.15
C PRO A 5 23.14 3.22 5.95
N ALA A 6 23.44 4.46 6.32
CA ALA A 6 22.58 5.35 7.07
C ALA A 6 21.21 5.50 6.38
N GLN A 7 20.16 4.94 6.98
CA GLN A 7 18.79 5.31 6.66
C GLN A 7 18.56 6.74 7.18
N GLY A 8 18.52 7.69 6.26
CA GLY A 8 18.21 9.09 6.53
C GLY A 8 16.88 9.21 7.27
N THR A 9 16.92 9.89 8.41
CA THR A 9 15.77 10.28 9.22
C THR A 9 15.06 11.46 8.55
N SER A 10 14.09 11.18 7.68
CA SER A 10 13.02 12.13 7.36
C SER A 10 11.73 11.60 7.96
N SER A 11 11.19 12.29 8.96
CA SER A 11 9.92 12.01 9.62
C SER A 11 8.69 12.20 8.72
N ASP A 12 8.90 12.26 7.41
CA ASP A 12 7.86 12.42 6.40
C ASP A 12 7.38 11.04 5.96
N PRO A 13 6.07 10.79 5.83
CA PRO A 13 5.58 9.53 5.35
C PRO A 13 6.11 9.28 3.93
N HIS A 14 6.81 8.16 3.74
CA HIS A 14 7.36 7.82 2.44
C HIS A 14 6.27 7.65 1.38
N GLN A 15 6.49 8.24 0.21
CA GLN A 15 5.61 8.13 -0.94
C GLN A 15 6.00 6.92 -1.81
N THR A 16 5.07 6.42 -2.62
CA THR A 16 5.38 5.30 -3.53
C THR A 16 6.30 5.74 -4.66
N CYS A 17 6.22 7.01 -5.08
CA CYS A 17 7.11 7.59 -6.08
C CYS A 17 8.57 7.72 -5.63
N ASP A 18 8.83 7.73 -4.32
CA ASP A 18 10.20 7.79 -3.79
C ASP A 18 10.98 6.50 -4.08
N PHE A 19 10.27 5.38 -4.23
CA PHE A 19 10.86 4.05 -4.45
C PHE A 19 10.59 3.48 -5.84
N TYR A 20 9.47 3.86 -6.47
CA TYR A 20 9.01 3.28 -7.73
C TYR A 20 8.58 4.36 -8.72
N ARG A 21 8.62 4.01 -10.01
CA ARG A 21 8.05 4.87 -11.05
C ARG A 21 6.53 4.73 -11.06
N VAL A 22 5.84 5.77 -10.61
CA VAL A 22 4.37 5.84 -10.57
C VAL A 22 3.83 6.49 -11.84
N SER A 23 2.74 5.95 -12.38
CA SER A 23 2.04 6.54 -13.52
C SER A 23 1.30 7.82 -13.13
N GLU A 24 1.41 8.87 -13.94
CA GLU A 24 0.66 10.13 -13.78
C GLU A 24 -0.86 9.93 -13.82
N SER A 25 -1.34 8.85 -14.46
CA SER A 25 -2.75 8.51 -14.54
C SER A 25 -3.32 7.89 -13.25
N LEU A 26 -2.45 7.57 -12.28
CA LEU A 26 -2.81 6.95 -11.01
C LEU A 26 -3.31 8.02 -10.02
N PRO A 27 -4.44 7.79 -9.31
CA PRO A 27 -4.92 8.75 -8.33
C PRO A 27 -3.86 9.04 -7.24
N PRO A 28 -3.66 10.32 -6.83
CA PRO A 28 -2.62 10.71 -5.88
C PRO A 28 -2.65 9.97 -4.54
N LYS A 29 -3.83 9.50 -4.11
CA LYS A 29 -4.00 8.72 -2.88
C LYS A 29 -3.26 7.38 -2.87
N PHE A 30 -2.86 6.86 -4.03
CA PHE A 30 -2.02 5.66 -4.12
C PHE A 30 -0.53 6.00 -4.00
N ASN A 31 -0.17 7.29 -4.14
CA ASN A 31 1.18 7.76 -3.86
C ASN A 31 1.45 7.90 -2.35
N GLN A 32 0.40 8.13 -1.56
CA GLN A 32 0.47 8.38 -0.12
C GLN A 32 -0.20 7.23 0.68
N PRO A 33 0.54 6.15 1.00
CA PRO A 33 -0.03 5.01 1.71
C PRO A 33 -0.55 5.36 3.11
N GLU A 34 -0.10 6.45 3.75
CA GLU A 34 -0.63 6.83 5.07
C GLU A 34 -2.12 7.19 5.01
N THR A 35 -2.62 7.65 3.87
CA THR A 35 -4.03 8.00 3.67
C THR A 35 -4.96 6.81 3.95
N TRP A 36 -4.48 5.58 3.71
CA TRP A 36 -5.26 4.35 3.89
C TRP A 36 -5.26 3.86 5.34
N ARG A 37 -4.34 4.31 6.20
CA ARG A 37 -4.21 3.88 7.61
C ARG A 37 -5.42 4.17 8.49
N ARG A 38 -6.31 5.07 8.08
CA ARG A 38 -7.56 5.34 8.82
C ARG A 38 -8.58 4.21 8.68
N GLY A 39 -8.64 3.56 7.52
CA GLY A 39 -9.57 2.46 7.25
C GLY A 39 -9.05 1.09 7.70
N TYR A 40 -7.73 0.91 7.66
CA TYR A 40 -7.07 -0.34 8.06
C TYR A 40 -6.55 -0.21 9.49
N ARG A 41 -7.42 -0.55 10.44
CA ARG A 41 -7.07 -0.55 11.86
C ARG A 41 -7.51 -1.85 12.48
N PRO A 42 -6.67 -2.48 13.32
CA PRO A 42 -7.13 -3.57 14.15
C PRO A 42 -8.26 -3.03 15.04
N LYS A 43 -9.45 -3.65 14.99
CA LYS A 43 -10.47 -3.39 15.99
C LYS A 43 -9.91 -3.81 17.35
N THR A 44 -10.04 -2.92 18.33
CA THR A 44 -9.67 -3.22 19.72
C THR A 44 -10.74 -4.11 20.33
N ASP A 45 -10.67 -5.40 20.01
CA ASP A 45 -11.51 -6.43 20.61
C ASP A 45 -10.82 -7.04 21.84
N ASN A 46 -11.63 -7.58 22.77
CA ASN A 46 -11.12 -8.29 23.94
C ASN A 46 -10.14 -9.38 23.48
N PRO A 47 -8.93 -9.46 24.05
CA PRO A 47 -7.91 -10.43 23.61
C PRO A 47 -8.38 -11.89 23.69
N LEU A 48 -9.35 -12.20 24.55
CA LEU A 48 -9.95 -13.55 24.67
C LEU A 48 -10.95 -13.87 23.53
N TYR A 49 -11.53 -12.86 22.89
CA TYR A 49 -12.54 -13.01 21.82
C TYR A 49 -11.99 -12.52 20.48
N ARG A 50 -10.84 -13.07 20.08
CA ARG A 50 -10.28 -12.84 18.75
C ARG A 50 -10.70 -13.92 17.76
N THR A 51 -11.02 -13.50 16.54
CA THR A 51 -11.32 -14.38 15.41
C THR A 51 -10.26 -14.19 14.32
N SER A 52 -10.02 -15.22 13.51
CA SER A 52 -9.08 -15.15 12.38
C SER A 52 -9.48 -14.07 11.36
N ASN A 53 -10.77 -13.85 11.16
CA ASN A 53 -11.29 -12.87 10.22
C ASN A 53 -10.98 -11.41 10.62
N GLN A 54 -10.75 -11.12 11.91
CA GLN A 54 -10.31 -9.78 12.36
C GLN A 54 -8.92 -9.40 11.84
N ILE A 55 -8.12 -10.38 11.37
CA ILE A 55 -6.83 -10.11 10.74
C ILE A 55 -7.04 -9.46 9.37
N TYR A 56 -8.11 -9.81 8.66
CA TYR A 56 -8.43 -9.20 7.39
C TYR A 56 -8.74 -7.70 7.57
N GLY A 57 -8.15 -6.85 6.72
CA GLY A 57 -8.29 -5.40 6.80
C GLY A 57 -7.63 -4.74 8.02
N SER A 58 -6.95 -5.51 8.89
CA SER A 58 -6.27 -4.95 10.07
C SER A 58 -4.95 -4.25 9.75
N ARG A 59 -4.35 -4.54 8.58
CA ARG A 59 -3.03 -4.07 8.19
C ARG A 59 -3.14 -3.09 7.01
N PRO A 60 -2.68 -1.84 7.16
CA PRO A 60 -2.66 -0.89 6.06
C PRO A 60 -1.63 -1.31 5.00
N PRO A 61 -1.89 -0.99 3.71
CA PRO A 61 -0.91 -1.21 2.65
C PRO A 61 0.35 -0.35 2.83
N THR A 62 1.47 -0.90 2.39
CA THR A 62 2.79 -0.25 2.36
C THR A 62 3.13 0.28 0.97
N VAL A 63 4.21 1.06 0.84
CA VAL A 63 4.68 1.57 -0.45
C VAL A 63 4.96 0.46 -1.48
N HIS A 64 5.32 -0.74 -1.01
CA HIS A 64 5.65 -1.89 -1.85
C HIS A 64 4.42 -2.70 -2.28
N GLU A 65 3.28 -2.49 -1.61
CA GLU A 65 2.00 -3.14 -1.94
C GLU A 65 1.10 -2.23 -2.79
N MET A 66 1.37 -0.93 -2.81
CA MET A 66 0.60 0.03 -3.58
C MET A 66 0.77 -0.19 -5.09
N PRO A 67 -0.30 0.00 -5.88
CA PRO A 67 -0.22 -0.07 -7.32
C PRO A 67 0.63 1.08 -7.86
N VAL A 68 1.43 0.81 -8.90
CA VAL A 68 2.24 1.81 -9.60
C VAL A 68 1.60 2.29 -10.91
N SER A 69 0.58 1.58 -11.39
CA SER A 69 -0.14 1.90 -12.63
C SER A 69 -1.61 1.50 -12.54
N LYS A 70 -2.45 2.21 -13.30
CA LYS A 70 -3.91 2.02 -13.33
C LYS A 70 -4.35 0.81 -14.17
N LEU A 71 -3.48 0.30 -15.04
CA LEU A 71 -3.82 -0.76 -15.98
C LEU A 71 -3.78 -2.13 -15.30
N ILE A 72 -4.91 -2.48 -14.69
CA ILE A 72 -5.38 -3.87 -14.71
C ILE A 72 -5.77 -4.18 -16.16
N TYR A 73 -4.83 -4.71 -16.93
CA TYR A 73 -5.11 -5.15 -18.29
C TYR A 73 -6.25 -6.19 -18.26
N VAL A 74 -7.44 -5.80 -18.69
CA VAL A 74 -8.47 -6.73 -19.15
C VAL A 74 -8.02 -7.17 -20.55
N LEU A 75 -7.06 -8.10 -20.61
CA LEU A 75 -6.80 -8.88 -21.82
C LEU A 75 -7.86 -9.97 -21.88
N GLY A 76 -9.02 -9.66 -22.44
CA GLY A 76 -10.07 -10.66 -22.67
C GLY A 76 -11.25 -10.08 -23.42
N GLY A 77 -11.34 -10.38 -24.71
CA GLY A 77 -12.54 -10.15 -25.53
C GLY A 77 -12.24 -9.42 -26.83
N GLY A 78 -11.64 -10.13 -27.79
CA GLY A 78 -11.41 -9.62 -29.14
C GLY A 78 -12.71 -9.24 -29.83
N HIS A 79 -12.66 -8.12 -30.55
CA HIS A 79 -13.51 -7.89 -31.71
C HIS A 79 -13.24 -9.01 -32.72
N GLY A 80 -14.27 -9.78 -33.04
CA GLY A 80 -14.31 -10.72 -34.16
C GLY A 80 -15.71 -10.64 -34.75
N VAL A 81 -15.76 -10.05 -35.93
CA VAL A 81 -16.85 -9.88 -36.91
C VAL A 81 -17.99 -10.89 -36.88
#